data_AF-A0A241VDG3-F1
#
_entry.id   AF-A0A241VDG3-F1
#
_cell.length_a   1.000
_cell.length_b   1.000
_cell.length_c   1.000
_cell.angle_alpha   90.00
_cell.angle_beta   90.00
_cell.angle_gamma   90.00
#
_symmetry.space_group_name_H-M   'P 1'
#
loop_
_entity.id
_entity.type
_entity.pdbx_description
1 polymer ?
#
loop_
_entity_poly.entity_id
_entity_poly.type
_entity_poly.pdbx_seq_one_letter_code
_entity_poly.pdbx_strand_id
1 'polypeptide(L)'
;MVYDHNVNMSEVYAPVQANIIIRSQSGKKSKKSSEFQTGQAIAKKNVLAKNGQRIDISKFTDFLQSVSSTSSSQKCAKSIRLALESAGARFQSHPVAAADWGNTLMKIGYREINPKFDAPKEGDIYIIDRTGKHVYGHIAGFNGKQWVSDFKQRSYDVYNEKGLIYKYYRPSF
;
A
#
# COMPACT_ATOMS: atom_id res chain seq x y z
N MET A 1 45.58 -25.15 45.80
CA MET A 1 44.65 -24.29 46.56
C MET A 1 43.26 -24.83 46.29
N VAL A 2 42.76 -25.59 47.27
CA VAL A 2 41.37 -26.04 47.40
C VAL A 2 40.48 -24.81 47.47
N TYR A 3 39.40 -24.74 46.68
CA TYR A 3 38.06 -24.34 47.14
C TYR A 3 37.01 -24.90 46.16
N ASP A 4 36.38 -25.97 46.63
CA ASP A 4 35.02 -26.39 46.35
C ASP A 4 34.05 -25.23 46.69
N HIS A 5 32.96 -25.05 45.93
CA HIS A 5 31.64 -24.63 46.41
C HIS A 5 30.60 -24.84 45.30
N ASN A 6 29.82 -25.92 45.46
CA ASN A 6 28.49 -26.13 44.91
C ASN A 6 27.53 -24.96 45.25
N VAL A 7 26.70 -24.53 44.29
CA VAL A 7 25.26 -24.32 44.54
C VAL A 7 24.43 -24.49 43.27
N ASN A 8 23.52 -25.45 43.38
CA ASN A 8 22.40 -25.73 42.51
C ASN A 8 21.25 -24.76 42.86
N MET A 9 20.71 -24.04 41.87
CA MET A 9 19.39 -23.42 41.97
C MET A 9 18.60 -23.72 40.70
N SER A 10 17.90 -24.84 40.76
CA SER A 10 16.71 -25.13 39.99
C SER A 10 15.62 -24.09 40.29
N GLU A 11 15.15 -23.37 39.28
CA GLU A 11 13.80 -22.82 39.34
C GLU A 11 13.09 -23.00 37.99
N VAL A 12 12.10 -23.88 38.05
CA VAL A 12 11.29 -24.40 36.96
C VAL A 12 10.29 -23.33 36.57
N TYR A 13 10.46 -22.69 35.42
CA TYR A 13 9.47 -21.78 34.86
C TYR A 13 8.42 -22.57 34.07
N ALA A 14 7.29 -22.89 34.71
CA ALA A 14 6.14 -23.49 34.04
C ALA A 14 5.19 -22.40 33.51
N PRO A 15 4.71 -22.48 32.26
CA PRO A 15 3.77 -21.50 31.71
C PRO A 15 2.35 -21.75 32.22
N VAL A 16 1.73 -20.72 32.80
CA VAL A 16 0.33 -20.74 33.25
C VAL A 16 -0.59 -20.60 32.03
N GLN A 17 -1.40 -21.63 31.76
CA GLN A 17 -2.42 -21.62 30.71
C GLN A 17 -3.67 -20.84 31.18
N ALA A 18 -4.04 -19.79 30.46
CA ALA A 18 -5.27 -19.04 30.70
C ALA A 18 -6.39 -19.56 29.76
N ASN A 19 -7.38 -20.25 30.32
CA ASN A 19 -8.59 -20.66 29.60
C ASN A 19 -9.67 -19.58 29.75
N ILE A 20 -9.93 -18.81 28.69
CA ILE A 20 -11.02 -17.84 28.64
C ILE A 20 -12.26 -18.55 28.08
N ILE A 21 -13.26 -18.78 28.92
CA ILE A 21 -14.57 -19.34 28.54
C ILE A 21 -15.51 -18.16 28.27
N ILE A 22 -15.80 -17.85 27.01
CA ILE A 22 -16.83 -16.86 26.64
C ILE A 22 -18.13 -17.62 26.32
N ARG A 23 -19.09 -17.52 27.24
CA ARG A 23 -20.41 -18.17 27.15
C ARG A 23 -21.34 -17.34 26.25
N SER A 24 -21.66 -17.85 25.07
CA SER A 24 -22.68 -17.30 24.17
C SER A 24 -24.08 -17.49 24.74
N GLN A 25 -24.86 -16.42 24.87
CA GLN A 25 -26.31 -16.49 25.07
C GLN A 25 -27.03 -15.89 23.86
N SER A 26 -27.87 -16.71 23.24
CA SER A 26 -28.79 -16.38 22.16
C SER A 26 -30.20 -16.21 22.73
N GLY A 27 -30.95 -15.20 22.29
CA GLY A 27 -32.35 -14.99 22.72
C GLY A 27 -33.16 -13.92 21.98
N LYS A 28 -33.94 -14.37 20.98
CA LYS A 28 -35.35 -14.02 20.61
C LYS A 28 -35.74 -12.70 19.89
N LYS A 29 -36.21 -12.89 18.64
CA LYS A 29 -37.31 -12.26 17.82
C LYS A 29 -38.18 -11.18 18.53
N SER A 30 -38.70 -10.09 17.90
CA SER A 30 -39.73 -10.05 16.83
C SER A 30 -40.24 -8.60 16.52
N LYS A 31 -40.58 -8.34 15.24
CA LYS A 31 -41.62 -7.42 14.65
C LYS A 31 -41.44 -5.89 14.58
N LYS A 32 -41.04 -5.44 13.37
CA LYS A 32 -41.74 -4.58 12.38
C LYS A 32 -42.72 -3.49 12.89
N SER A 33 -42.33 -2.23 12.72
CA SER A 33 -43.20 -1.13 12.27
C SER A 33 -42.44 -0.31 11.21
N SER A 34 -43.18 0.08 10.18
CA SER A 34 -42.69 0.76 8.97
C SER A 34 -42.72 2.27 9.15
N GLU A 35 -41.62 2.94 8.82
CA GLU A 35 -41.63 4.33 8.38
C GLU A 35 -40.50 4.51 7.37
N PHE A 36 -40.90 4.73 6.12
CA PHE A 36 -40.02 5.19 5.04
C PHE A 36 -39.64 6.64 5.34
N GLN A 37 -38.34 6.97 5.27
CA GLN A 37 -37.83 7.99 4.33
C GLN A 37 -36.30 8.12 4.37
N THR A 38 -35.71 7.82 3.21
CA THR A 38 -34.54 8.47 2.60
C THR A 38 -33.23 8.54 3.38
N GLY A 39 -32.60 7.39 3.55
CA GLY A 39 -31.13 7.31 3.52
C GLY A 39 -30.67 7.09 2.08
N GLN A 40 -30.09 8.10 1.43
CA GLN A 40 -29.32 7.88 0.20
C GLN A 40 -28.10 7.03 0.56
N ALA A 41 -28.29 5.71 0.56
CA ALA A 41 -27.20 4.76 0.47
C ALA A 41 -26.54 5.00 -0.89
N ILE A 42 -25.44 5.75 -0.91
CA ILE A 42 -24.54 5.79 -2.07
C ILE A 42 -24.13 4.34 -2.29
N ALA A 43 -24.72 3.73 -3.32
CA ALA A 43 -24.37 2.42 -3.80
C ALA A 43 -22.85 2.43 -4.02
N LYS A 44 -22.11 1.75 -3.13
CA LYS A 44 -20.70 1.47 -3.32
C LYS A 44 -20.60 0.69 -4.62
N LYS A 45 -20.26 1.38 -5.71
CA LYS A 45 -19.95 0.76 -6.99
C LYS A 45 -18.73 -0.12 -6.71
N ASN A 46 -18.96 -1.42 -6.56
CA ASN A 46 -17.91 -2.42 -6.50
C ASN A 46 -17.28 -2.52 -7.89
N VAL A 47 -16.37 -1.61 -8.22
CA VAL A 47 -15.69 -1.67 -9.51
C VAL A 47 -14.63 -2.77 -9.42
N LEU A 48 -14.85 -3.81 -10.23
CA LEU A 48 -13.94 -4.92 -10.37
C LEU A 48 -12.83 -4.55 -11.34
N ALA A 49 -11.58 -4.51 -10.88
CA ALA A 49 -10.45 -4.54 -11.81
C ALA A 49 -10.64 -5.76 -12.73
N LYS A 50 -10.32 -5.64 -14.02
CA LYS A 50 -10.62 -6.66 -15.06
C LYS A 50 -10.16 -8.08 -14.72
N ASN A 51 -9.24 -8.22 -13.78
CA ASN A 51 -8.66 -9.47 -13.29
C ASN A 51 -9.24 -9.98 -11.95
N GLY A 52 -10.30 -9.37 -11.42
CA GLY A 52 -10.89 -9.77 -10.15
C GLY A 52 -10.17 -9.23 -8.90
N GLN A 53 -9.02 -8.58 -9.05
CA GLN A 53 -8.24 -8.09 -7.92
C GLN A 53 -8.86 -6.83 -7.31
N ARG A 54 -8.77 -6.71 -5.99
CA ARG A 54 -9.11 -5.49 -5.24
C ARG A 54 -7.82 -5.00 -4.61
N ILE A 55 -7.45 -3.76 -4.92
CA ILE A 55 -6.32 -3.10 -4.28
C ILE A 55 -6.86 -2.24 -3.15
N ASP A 56 -6.40 -2.50 -1.94
CA ASP A 56 -6.71 -1.70 -0.76
C ASP A 56 -5.81 -0.45 -0.73
N ILE A 57 -6.35 0.69 -1.15
CA ILE A 57 -5.56 1.94 -1.22
C ILE A 57 -5.01 2.35 0.14
N SER A 58 -5.75 2.13 1.22
CA SER A 58 -5.29 2.46 2.56
C SER A 58 -4.04 1.65 2.92
N LYS A 59 -4.01 0.35 2.62
CA LYS A 59 -2.80 -0.47 2.84
C LYS A 59 -1.62 -0.06 1.96
N PHE A 60 -1.90 0.36 0.72
CA PHE A 60 -0.86 0.88 -0.18
C PHE A 60 -0.24 2.15 0.42
N THR A 61 -1.06 3.10 0.85
CA THR A 61 -0.60 4.38 1.37
C THR A 61 0.00 4.27 2.77
N ASP A 62 -0.50 3.36 3.61
CA ASP A 62 0.12 3.01 4.90
C ASP A 62 1.55 2.48 4.69
N PHE A 63 1.75 1.60 3.70
CA PHE A 63 3.09 1.13 3.35
C PHE A 63 3.99 2.30 2.93
N LEU A 64 3.51 3.18 2.03
CA LEU A 64 4.27 4.36 1.62
C LEU A 64 4.60 5.28 2.81
N GLN A 65 3.68 5.43 3.75
CA GLN A 65 3.87 6.27 4.93
C GLN A 65 4.93 5.67 5.88
N SER A 66 5.07 4.35 5.89
CA SER A 66 6.11 3.61 6.65
C SER A 66 7.53 3.84 6.11
N VAL A 67 7.68 4.27 4.85
CA VAL A 67 8.98 4.59 4.26
C VAL A 67 9.61 5.76 5.01
N SER A 68 10.72 5.52 5.69
CA SER A 68 11.42 6.53 6.50
C SER A 68 12.56 7.22 5.76
N SER A 69 13.08 6.62 4.69
CA SER A 69 14.19 7.19 3.92
C SER A 69 13.83 8.54 3.31
N THR A 70 14.79 9.46 3.32
CA THR A 70 14.71 10.79 2.70
C THR A 70 15.58 10.91 1.44
N SER A 71 16.31 9.84 1.08
CA SER A 71 17.17 9.77 -0.11
C SER A 71 16.95 8.46 -0.87
N SER A 72 17.18 8.50 -2.19
CA SER A 72 16.94 7.35 -3.06
C SER A 72 17.94 6.21 -2.80
N SER A 73 17.41 5.00 -2.77
CA SER A 73 18.16 3.74 -2.78
C SER A 73 18.19 3.10 -4.17
N GLN A 74 17.70 3.80 -5.19
CA GLN A 74 17.55 3.34 -6.58
C GLN A 74 16.64 2.10 -6.71
N LYS A 75 15.71 1.93 -5.77
CA LYS A 75 14.79 0.77 -5.71
C LYS A 75 13.32 1.19 -5.78
N CYS A 76 13.03 2.32 -6.41
CA CYS A 76 11.68 2.88 -6.52
C CYS A 76 10.64 1.86 -7.04
N ALA A 77 10.93 1.17 -8.14
CA ALA A 77 10.07 0.13 -8.69
C ALA A 77 9.82 -1.04 -7.71
N LYS A 78 10.85 -1.46 -6.97
CA LYS A 78 10.72 -2.52 -5.95
C LYS A 78 9.87 -2.05 -4.77
N SER A 79 10.06 -0.82 -4.30
CA SER A 79 9.28 -0.25 -3.18
C SER A 79 7.79 -0.16 -3.54
N ILE A 80 7.47 0.40 -4.70
CA ILE A 80 6.09 0.52 -5.18
C ILE A 80 5.47 -0.86 -5.41
N ARG A 81 6.22 -1.85 -5.93
CA ARG A 81 5.74 -3.23 -6.00
C ARG A 81 5.31 -3.76 -4.63
N LEU A 82 6.18 -3.66 -3.63
CA LEU A 82 5.89 -4.19 -2.29
C LEU A 82 4.69 -3.48 -1.66
N ALA A 83 4.54 -2.18 -1.87
CA ALA A 83 3.38 -1.42 -1.44
C ALA A 83 2.09 -1.90 -2.12
N LEU A 84 2.13 -2.21 -3.42
CA LEU A 84 0.98 -2.74 -4.14
C LEU A 84 0.65 -4.18 -3.67
N GLU A 85 1.67 -5.00 -3.43
CA GLU A 85 1.50 -6.37 -2.90
C GLU A 85 0.91 -6.36 -1.48
N SER A 86 1.33 -5.44 -0.61
CA SER A 86 0.73 -5.28 0.73
C SER A 86 -0.74 -4.84 0.67
N ALA A 87 -1.12 -4.13 -0.40
CA ALA A 87 -2.48 -3.76 -0.72
C ALA A 87 -3.31 -4.87 -1.41
N GLY A 88 -2.72 -6.05 -1.62
CA GLY A 88 -3.41 -7.20 -2.20
C GLY A 88 -3.20 -7.38 -3.70
N ALA A 89 -2.35 -6.58 -4.35
CA ALA A 89 -1.96 -6.83 -5.74
C ALA A 89 -1.20 -8.15 -5.86
N ARG A 90 -1.50 -8.89 -6.92
CA ARG A 90 -0.80 -10.13 -7.27
C ARG A 90 -0.23 -10.02 -8.68
N PHE A 91 1.09 -10.15 -8.77
CA PHE A 91 1.84 -10.12 -10.01
C PHE A 91 2.40 -11.51 -10.32
N GLN A 92 2.07 -12.08 -11.47
CA GLN A 92 2.76 -13.28 -11.98
C GLN A 92 4.18 -12.93 -12.43
N SER A 93 4.32 -11.74 -13.01
CA SER A 93 5.57 -11.12 -13.43
C SER A 93 5.43 -9.61 -13.27
N HIS A 94 6.53 -8.92 -13.02
CA HIS A 94 6.56 -7.45 -12.95
C HIS A 94 7.78 -6.90 -13.69
N PRO A 95 7.71 -5.67 -14.24
CA PRO A 95 8.88 -5.02 -14.82
C PRO A 95 9.96 -4.73 -13.77
N VAL A 96 11.20 -4.64 -14.23
CA VAL A 96 12.33 -4.15 -13.42
C VAL A 96 12.40 -2.62 -13.50
N ALA A 97 12.29 -2.06 -14.70
CA ALA A 97 12.32 -0.62 -14.94
C ALA A 97 11.04 0.05 -14.46
N ALA A 98 11.15 1.19 -13.79
CA ALA A 98 10.03 1.99 -13.33
C ALA A 98 9.16 2.49 -14.50
N ALA A 99 9.79 2.89 -15.60
CA ALA A 99 9.12 3.38 -16.81
C ALA A 99 8.10 2.39 -17.43
N ASP A 100 8.28 1.09 -17.19
CA ASP A 100 7.47 0.02 -17.79
C ASP A 100 6.23 -0.37 -16.96
N TRP A 101 6.06 0.23 -15.78
CA TRP A 101 4.99 -0.18 -14.86
C TRP A 101 3.57 0.16 -15.33
N GLY A 102 3.41 1.06 -16.31
CA GLY A 102 2.11 1.54 -16.76
C GLY A 102 1.10 0.44 -17.09
N ASN A 103 1.51 -0.52 -17.94
CA ASN A 103 0.64 -1.65 -18.32
C ASN A 103 0.31 -2.56 -17.12
N THR A 104 1.25 -2.74 -16.19
CA THR A 104 1.03 -3.52 -14.96
C THR A 104 0.01 -2.84 -14.05
N LEU A 105 0.11 -1.53 -13.87
CA LEU A 105 -0.84 -0.73 -13.10
C LEU A 105 -2.25 -0.80 -13.70
N MET A 106 -2.37 -0.66 -15.02
CA MET A 106 -3.66 -0.75 -15.71
C MET A 106 -4.33 -2.12 -15.54
N LYS A 107 -3.55 -3.21 -15.55
CA LYS A 107 -4.08 -4.57 -15.32
C LYS A 107 -4.70 -4.76 -13.94
N ILE A 108 -4.20 -4.05 -12.92
CA ILE A 108 -4.69 -4.12 -11.53
C ILE A 108 -5.72 -3.03 -11.19
N GLY A 109 -6.27 -2.33 -12.19
CA GLY A 109 -7.40 -1.41 -11.99
C GLY A 109 -7.03 0.06 -11.82
N TYR A 110 -5.79 0.45 -12.16
CA TYR A 110 -5.49 1.86 -12.39
C TYR A 110 -5.91 2.29 -13.79
N ARG A 111 -6.12 3.59 -13.95
CA ARG A 111 -6.29 4.21 -15.27
C ARG A 111 -5.27 5.32 -15.43
N GLU A 112 -4.70 5.41 -16.62
CA GLU A 112 -3.89 6.56 -16.98
C GLU A 112 -4.78 7.80 -17.14
N ILE A 113 -4.32 8.92 -16.60
CA ILE A 113 -4.97 10.22 -16.66
C ILE A 113 -3.96 11.30 -17.03
N ASN A 114 -4.45 12.45 -17.44
CA ASN A 114 -3.60 13.62 -17.59
C ASN A 114 -2.93 13.95 -16.24
N PRO A 115 -1.63 14.31 -16.25
CA PRO A 115 -0.91 14.67 -15.04
C PRO A 115 -1.66 15.71 -14.20
N LYS A 116 -1.83 15.42 -12.91
CA LYS A 116 -2.56 16.28 -11.96
C LYS A 116 -1.78 16.41 -10.65
N PHE A 117 -0.58 16.99 -10.75
CA PHE A 117 0.34 17.14 -9.64
C PHE A 117 -0.03 18.26 -8.65
N ASP A 118 -0.90 19.17 -9.07
CA ASP A 118 -1.50 20.26 -8.28
C ASP A 118 -2.56 19.78 -7.29
N ALA A 119 -3.29 18.71 -7.65
CA ALA A 119 -4.31 18.11 -6.82
C ALA A 119 -4.23 16.57 -6.89
N PRO A 120 -3.13 16.00 -6.35
CA PRO A 120 -2.97 14.56 -6.24
C PRO A 120 -3.98 13.97 -5.24
N LYS A 121 -4.37 12.73 -5.47
CA LYS A 121 -5.25 11.96 -4.59
C LYS A 121 -4.47 10.80 -4.01
N GLU A 122 -4.88 10.41 -2.82
CA GLU A 122 -4.33 9.24 -2.14
C GLU A 122 -4.39 8.00 -3.05
N GLY A 123 -3.28 7.29 -3.16
CA GLY A 123 -3.14 6.13 -4.04
C GLY A 123 -2.81 6.47 -5.50
N ASP A 124 -2.72 7.74 -5.89
CA ASP A 124 -2.22 8.09 -7.22
C ASP A 124 -0.76 7.66 -7.39
N ILE A 125 -0.38 7.28 -8.60
CA ILE A 125 0.98 6.88 -8.96
C ILE A 125 1.40 7.68 -10.17
N TYR A 126 2.62 8.22 -10.17
CA TYR A 126 3.23 8.75 -11.39
C TYR A 126 4.47 7.96 -11.76
N ILE A 127 4.77 7.98 -13.05
CA ILE A 127 5.95 7.39 -13.67
C ILE A 127 6.66 8.49 -14.47
N ILE A 128 7.98 8.61 -14.30
CA ILE A 128 8.85 9.37 -15.21
C ILE A 128 9.42 8.38 -16.21
N ASP A 129 9.28 8.68 -17.50
CA ASP A 129 9.82 7.84 -18.56
C ASP A 129 11.36 7.87 -18.56
N ARG A 130 11.94 6.96 -19.34
CA ARG A 130 13.38 6.83 -19.51
C ARG A 130 13.97 8.10 -20.09
N THR A 131 15.17 8.44 -19.64
CA THR A 131 16.03 9.42 -20.31
C THR A 131 17.41 8.83 -20.54
N GLY A 132 18.28 9.54 -21.27
CA GLY A 132 19.67 9.13 -21.43
C GLY A 132 20.42 8.99 -20.09
N LYS A 133 20.04 9.74 -19.06
CA LYS A 133 20.61 9.64 -17.71
C LYS A 133 19.85 8.67 -16.80
N HIS A 134 18.52 8.57 -16.97
CA HIS A 134 17.63 7.79 -16.12
C HIS A 134 17.06 6.61 -16.90
N VAL A 135 17.91 5.61 -17.17
CA VAL A 135 17.59 4.50 -18.09
C VAL A 135 16.44 3.60 -17.63
N TYR A 136 16.18 3.56 -16.32
CA TYR A 136 15.06 2.80 -15.72
C TYR A 136 13.81 3.67 -15.48
N GLY A 137 13.90 4.99 -15.64
CA GLY A 137 12.86 5.94 -15.24
C GLY A 137 12.66 6.02 -13.72
N HIS A 138 11.54 6.60 -13.30
CA HIS A 138 11.15 6.73 -11.90
C HIS A 138 9.69 6.39 -11.68
N ILE A 139 9.33 5.92 -10.48
CA ILE A 139 7.93 5.66 -10.10
C ILE A 139 7.73 6.02 -8.63
N ALA A 140 6.61 6.69 -8.33
CA ALA A 140 6.24 7.06 -6.97
C ALA A 140 4.72 7.08 -6.79
N GLY A 141 4.26 6.81 -5.57
CA GLY A 141 2.87 6.88 -5.16
C GLY A 141 2.61 8.05 -4.20
N PHE A 142 1.38 8.56 -4.19
CA PHE A 142 0.94 9.61 -3.28
C PHE A 142 0.28 9.01 -2.04
N ASN A 143 0.83 9.27 -0.86
CA ASN A 143 0.31 8.73 0.40
C ASN A 143 -0.77 9.62 1.05
N GLY A 144 -1.36 10.56 0.31
CA GLY A 144 -2.30 11.55 0.84
C GLY A 144 -1.64 12.83 1.36
N LYS A 145 -0.32 12.84 1.57
CA LYS A 145 0.44 14.01 2.04
C LYS A 145 1.59 14.40 1.10
N GLN A 146 2.36 13.42 0.62
CA GLN A 146 3.51 13.64 -0.23
C GLN A 146 3.76 12.45 -1.17
N TRP A 147 4.61 12.67 -2.16
CA TRP A 147 5.07 11.63 -3.07
C TRP A 147 6.13 10.75 -2.40
N VAL A 148 5.98 9.44 -2.55
CA VAL A 148 6.88 8.45 -1.96
C VAL A 148 7.19 7.36 -2.99
N SER A 149 8.48 7.04 -3.15
CA SER A 149 8.96 5.91 -3.93
C SER A 149 9.57 4.86 -2.99
N ASP A 150 10.87 4.65 -3.08
CA ASP A 150 11.75 4.09 -2.07
C ASP A 150 12.21 5.13 -1.02
N PHE A 151 11.84 6.41 -1.20
CA PHE A 151 12.09 7.50 -0.25
C PHE A 151 10.96 8.53 -0.30
N LYS A 152 10.88 9.37 0.74
CA LYS A 152 9.98 10.53 0.79
C LYS A 152 10.52 11.66 -0.06
N GLN A 153 9.72 12.12 -1.02
CA GLN A 153 10.12 13.15 -1.96
C GLN A 153 9.57 14.52 -1.58
N ARG A 154 10.34 15.56 -1.85
CA ARG A 154 9.90 16.95 -1.66
C ARG A 154 8.86 17.39 -2.70
N SER A 155 8.91 16.83 -3.91
CA SER A 155 7.98 17.10 -5.01
C SER A 155 7.93 15.90 -5.97
N TYR A 156 7.12 16.00 -7.02
CA TYR A 156 7.10 15.02 -8.12
C TYR A 156 8.31 15.17 -9.07
N ASP A 157 8.94 16.35 -9.08
CA ASP A 157 10.10 16.66 -9.91
C ASP A 157 11.39 16.27 -9.19
N VAL A 158 11.66 14.95 -9.17
CA VAL A 158 12.81 14.37 -8.46
C VAL A 158 14.15 14.58 -9.17
N TYR A 159 14.13 14.81 -10.47
CA TYR A 159 15.35 15.00 -11.27
C TYR A 159 15.67 16.48 -11.49
N ASN A 160 14.69 17.38 -11.37
CA ASN A 160 14.87 18.82 -11.64
C ASN A 160 15.46 19.06 -13.04
N GLU A 161 14.93 18.31 -14.02
CA GLU A 161 15.37 18.32 -15.41
C GLU A 161 14.19 18.67 -16.33
N LYS A 162 14.49 19.36 -17.43
CA LYS A 162 13.48 19.71 -18.44
C LYS A 162 13.29 18.57 -19.44
N GLY A 163 12.11 18.50 -20.05
CA GLY A 163 11.81 17.52 -21.10
C GLY A 163 11.50 16.11 -20.59
N LEU A 164 11.26 15.95 -19.29
CA LEU A 164 10.81 14.69 -18.71
C LEU A 164 9.36 14.39 -19.13
N ILE A 165 9.10 13.14 -19.46
CA ILE A 165 7.77 12.65 -19.80
C ILE A 165 7.17 12.00 -18.55
N TYR A 166 6.01 12.49 -18.13
CA TYR A 166 5.26 11.96 -16.99
C TYR A 166 4.03 11.21 -17.44
N LYS A 167 3.85 10.01 -16.90
CA LYS A 167 2.60 9.23 -17.00
C LYS A 167 1.98 9.18 -15.62
N TYR A 168 0.67 9.38 -15.54
CA TYR A 168 -0.03 9.53 -14.27
C TYR A 168 -1.19 8.55 -14.18
N TYR A 169 -1.29 7.83 -13.06
CA TYR A 169 -2.21 6.74 -12.86
C TYR A 169 -3.04 6.98 -11.61
N ARG A 170 -4.36 6.81 -11.75
CA ARG A 170 -5.31 6.94 -10.65
C ARG A 170 -6.07 5.62 -10.47
N PRO A 171 -6.28 5.14 -9.24
CA PRO A 171 -7.19 4.03 -8.98
C PRO A 171 -8.57 4.30 -9.59
N SER A 172 -9.11 3.34 -10.34
CA SER A 172 -10.38 3.51 -11.09
C SER A 172 -11.58 2.81 -10.46
N PHE A 173 -11.43 2.32 -9.22
CA PHE A 173 -12.40 1.43 -8.58
C PHE A 173 -13.30 2.07 -7.52
#